data_AF-A0A941S3H7-F1
#
_entry.id   AF-A0A941S3H7-F1
#
_cell.length_a   1.000
_cell.length_b   1.000
_cell.length_c   1.000
_cell.angle_alpha   90.00
_cell.angle_beta   90.00
_cell.angle_gamma   90.00
#
_symmetry.space_group_name_H-M   'P 1'
#
loop_
_entity.id
_entity.type
_entity.pdbx_description
1 polymer ?
#
loop_
_entity_poly.entity_id
_entity_poly.type
_entity_poly.pdbx_seq_one_letter_code
_entity_poly.pdbx_strand_id
1 'polypeptide(L)'
;EDRHRQGHLWSQMAILVRASFQMREFEDRFLSLGLPYKVIGGPRFYERAEIRDAMAYLRLIAQGDDDLAFERIVNKPKRGIGDASVQSLHAFARAQHMPLLTAAREIAQTDELPPKARKALGELAANFARWTETAKALPHTELAEMVLDESGYTDMLKNDKSAEAPGRLDNLKELVRSMEQYESLAGFLEHVSLVMELEQNDSGDRISLMTLHAAKGLEFDTVFLPGWEEGLFPSQRTMDENGLAGLEEERRLAYVGITRAKKRIFISFAANRRVHGNWQSALPSRFITELPEEHVDTVVDEGFYGGNVGFRDNAQAANFGSTYDSPGWRRAQANRASQGTMRTRPPMIEAQAYTIQTSDPESSQYKRGDRVFHQKFGYGRVASVEGNKLTVDFDKAGEKKVIDNFVSRA
;
A
#
# COMPACT_ATOMS: atom_id res chain seq x y z
N GLU A 1 -20.84 6.43 11.02
CA GLU A 1 -22.00 6.17 11.91
C GLU A 1 -22.69 7.45 12.38
N ASP A 2 -21.97 8.44 12.92
CA ASP A 2 -22.59 9.70 13.43
C ASP A 2 -23.50 10.40 12.44
N ARG A 3 -23.07 10.49 11.17
CA ARG A 3 -23.88 11.09 10.11
C ARG A 3 -25.16 10.31 9.85
N HIS A 4 -25.09 8.98 9.92
CA HIS A 4 -26.27 8.14 9.77
C HIS A 4 -27.22 8.27 10.95
N ARG A 5 -26.70 8.37 12.18
CA ARG A 5 -27.50 8.69 13.38
C ARG A 5 -28.19 10.05 13.28
N GLN A 6 -27.60 11.01 12.56
CA GLN A 6 -28.19 12.31 12.23
C GLN A 6 -29.21 12.25 11.07
N GLY A 7 -29.56 11.05 10.58
CA GLY A 7 -30.57 10.84 9.54
C GLY A 7 -30.06 10.86 8.09
N HIS A 8 -28.73 10.86 7.88
CA HIS A 8 -28.18 10.79 6.52
C HIS A 8 -28.14 9.35 6.00
N LEU A 9 -28.55 9.16 4.74
CA LEU A 9 -28.49 7.89 4.03
C LEU A 9 -27.04 7.49 3.71
N TRP A 10 -26.72 6.19 3.78
CA TRP A 10 -25.39 5.66 3.43
C TRP A 10 -25.01 5.92 1.98
N SER A 11 -25.99 5.82 1.08
CA SER A 11 -25.90 6.10 -0.36
C SER A 11 -25.46 7.53 -0.69
N GLN A 12 -25.62 8.47 0.24
CA GLN A 12 -25.19 9.86 0.10
C GLN A 12 -23.76 10.10 0.62
N MET A 13 -23.09 9.05 1.09
CA MET A 13 -21.73 9.10 1.62
C MET A 13 -20.76 8.36 0.71
N ALA A 14 -19.57 8.93 0.51
CA ALA A 14 -18.48 8.29 -0.20
C ALA A 14 -17.13 8.43 0.50
N ILE A 15 -16.30 7.39 0.38
CA ILE A 15 -14.89 7.42 0.75
C ILE A 15 -14.07 7.34 -0.55
N LEU A 16 -13.26 8.37 -0.81
CA LEU A 16 -12.42 8.44 -2.01
C LEU A 16 -10.95 8.28 -1.63
N VAL A 17 -10.33 7.20 -2.09
CA VAL A 17 -8.92 6.90 -1.83
C VAL A 17 -8.03 7.23 -3.03
N ARG A 18 -6.74 7.49 -2.82
CA ARG A 18 -5.80 7.73 -3.91
C ARG A 18 -5.47 6.45 -4.67
N ALA A 19 -5.29 5.35 -3.96
CA ALA A 19 -4.90 4.06 -4.52
C ALA A 19 -5.79 2.92 -4.02
N SER A 20 -6.02 1.92 -4.87
CA SER A 20 -6.93 0.79 -4.58
C SER A 20 -6.53 -0.02 -3.36
N PHE A 21 -5.23 -0.13 -3.05
CA PHE A 21 -4.76 -0.86 -1.86
C PHE A 21 -5.27 -0.25 -0.55
N GLN A 22 -5.60 1.05 -0.53
CA GLN A 22 -6.14 1.71 0.67
C GLN A 22 -7.57 1.27 0.98
N MET A 23 -8.33 0.78 -0.01
CA MET A 23 -9.74 0.43 0.17
C MET A 23 -9.92 -0.66 1.21
N ARG A 24 -9.00 -1.63 1.25
CA ARG A 24 -9.14 -2.82 2.07
C ARG A 24 -9.32 -2.52 3.56
N GLU A 25 -8.51 -1.63 4.12
CA GLU A 25 -8.63 -1.28 5.55
C GLU A 25 -10.01 -0.70 5.88
N PHE A 26 -10.65 -0.02 4.91
CA PHE A 26 -12.04 0.44 5.04
C PHE A 26 -13.04 -0.71 4.86
N GLU A 27 -12.81 -1.61 3.90
CA GLU A 27 -13.62 -2.82 3.73
C GLU A 27 -13.62 -3.64 5.03
N ASP A 28 -12.46 -4.05 5.53
CA ASP A 28 -12.30 -4.82 6.76
C ASP A 28 -13.00 -4.12 7.94
N ARG A 29 -12.87 -2.80 8.06
CA ARG A 29 -13.56 -2.04 9.10
C ARG A 29 -15.07 -2.04 8.92
N PHE A 30 -15.58 -1.84 7.71
CA PHE A 30 -17.01 -1.90 7.42
C PHE A 30 -17.59 -3.26 7.71
N LEU A 31 -16.87 -4.33 7.36
CA LEU A 31 -17.26 -5.70 7.65
C LEU A 31 -17.32 -5.96 9.16
N SER A 32 -16.29 -5.54 9.90
CA SER A 32 -16.26 -5.68 11.37
C SER A 32 -17.41 -4.93 12.07
N LEU A 33 -17.88 -3.83 11.48
CA LEU A 33 -18.97 -3.00 12.01
C LEU A 33 -20.34 -3.35 11.42
N GLY A 34 -20.42 -4.27 10.45
CA GLY A 34 -21.64 -4.57 9.71
C GLY A 34 -22.20 -3.39 8.90
N LEU A 35 -21.34 -2.48 8.43
CA LEU A 35 -21.75 -1.32 7.65
C LEU A 35 -21.93 -1.69 6.16
N PRO A 36 -23.05 -1.31 5.52
CA PRO A 36 -23.28 -1.63 4.12
C PRO A 36 -22.42 -0.74 3.21
N TYR A 37 -21.63 -1.35 2.32
CA TYR A 37 -20.79 -0.62 1.37
C TYR A 37 -20.81 -1.22 -0.04
N LYS A 38 -20.31 -0.44 -1.00
CA LYS A 38 -20.04 -0.88 -2.38
C LYS A 38 -18.71 -0.33 -2.86
N VAL A 39 -17.94 -1.15 -3.56
CA VAL A 39 -16.68 -0.76 -4.19
C VAL A 39 -16.93 -0.38 -5.66
N ILE A 40 -16.45 0.77 -6.11
CA ILE A 40 -16.53 1.22 -7.51
C ILE A 40 -15.12 1.27 -8.11
N GLY A 41 -14.92 0.57 -9.22
CA GLY A 41 -13.64 0.54 -9.95
C GLY A 41 -12.89 -0.80 -9.91
N GLY A 42 -13.53 -1.90 -9.49
CA GLY A 42 -13.00 -3.26 -9.55
C GLY A 42 -13.88 -4.24 -8.77
N PRO A 43 -13.68 -5.57 -8.93
CA PRO A 43 -14.31 -6.54 -8.06
C PRO A 43 -13.87 -6.31 -6.60
N ARG A 44 -14.79 -6.52 -5.65
CA ARG A 44 -14.47 -6.44 -4.21
C ARG A 44 -13.36 -7.42 -3.86
N PHE A 45 -12.69 -7.21 -2.73
CA PHE A 45 -11.51 -8.01 -2.38
C PHE A 45 -11.77 -9.53 -2.47
N TYR A 46 -12.84 -10.01 -1.82
CA TYR A 46 -13.24 -11.44 -1.83
C TYR A 46 -13.86 -11.93 -3.14
N GLU A 47 -14.15 -11.02 -4.09
CA GLU A 47 -14.68 -11.37 -5.40
C GLU A 47 -13.62 -11.61 -6.47
N ARG A 48 -12.38 -11.17 -6.19
CA ARG A 48 -11.25 -11.33 -7.10
C ARG A 48 -10.99 -12.81 -7.39
N ALA A 49 -10.62 -13.11 -8.63
CA ALA A 49 -10.53 -14.48 -9.10
C ALA A 49 -9.51 -15.29 -8.29
N GLU A 50 -8.35 -14.70 -8.01
CA GLU A 50 -7.28 -15.26 -7.22
C GLU A 50 -7.65 -15.46 -5.75
N ILE A 51 -8.42 -14.53 -5.18
CA ILE A 51 -8.90 -14.63 -3.80
C ILE A 51 -9.95 -15.74 -3.71
N ARG A 52 -10.91 -15.80 -4.64
CA ARG A 52 -11.91 -16.88 -4.66
C ARG A 52 -11.29 -18.26 -4.89
N ASP A 53 -10.24 -18.36 -5.71
CA ASP A 53 -9.52 -19.61 -5.92
C ASP A 53 -8.79 -20.04 -4.63
N ALA A 54 -8.08 -19.13 -3.96
CA ALA A 54 -7.43 -19.37 -2.67
C ALA A 54 -8.44 -19.79 -1.58
N MET A 55 -9.57 -19.07 -1.50
CA MET A 55 -10.67 -19.39 -0.58
C MET A 55 -11.26 -20.77 -0.84
N ALA A 56 -11.35 -21.22 -2.10
CA ALA A 56 -11.84 -22.56 -2.41
C ALA A 56 -10.89 -23.67 -1.93
N TYR A 57 -9.57 -23.47 -2.00
CA TYR A 57 -8.62 -24.40 -1.36
C TYR A 57 -8.84 -24.49 0.15
N LEU A 58 -8.95 -23.34 0.81
CA LEU A 58 -9.14 -23.26 2.25
C LEU A 58 -10.48 -23.84 2.71
N ARG A 59 -11.55 -23.55 1.95
CA ARG A 59 -12.89 -24.12 2.19
C ARG A 59 -12.87 -25.63 2.08
N LEU A 60 -12.24 -26.20 1.07
CA LEU A 60 -12.20 -27.66 0.90
C LEU A 60 -11.38 -28.36 2.00
N ILE A 61 -10.39 -27.68 2.58
CA ILE A 61 -9.66 -28.19 3.77
C ILE A 61 -10.55 -28.17 5.01
N ALA A 62 -11.36 -27.12 5.18
CA ALA A 62 -12.29 -27.01 6.31
C ALA A 62 -13.54 -27.90 6.15
N GLN A 63 -14.02 -28.08 4.92
CA GLN A 63 -15.26 -28.75 4.53
C GLN A 63 -14.98 -29.63 3.30
N GLY A 64 -14.61 -30.88 3.53
CA GLY A 64 -14.22 -31.82 2.46
C GLY A 64 -15.35 -32.24 1.52
N ASP A 65 -16.60 -31.84 1.82
CA ASP A 65 -17.81 -32.06 1.04
C ASP A 65 -18.24 -30.83 0.20
N ASP A 66 -17.43 -29.78 0.16
CA ASP A 66 -17.69 -28.58 -0.65
C ASP A 66 -17.38 -28.82 -2.13
N ASP A 67 -18.33 -29.44 -2.84
CA ASP A 67 -18.22 -29.76 -4.27
C ASP A 67 -18.01 -28.52 -5.15
N LEU A 68 -18.60 -27.38 -4.78
CA LEU A 68 -18.44 -26.12 -5.53
C LEU A 68 -17.01 -25.58 -5.41
N ALA A 69 -16.41 -25.65 -4.22
CA ALA A 69 -15.01 -25.31 -4.04
C ALA A 69 -14.10 -26.26 -4.82
N PHE A 70 -14.37 -27.57 -4.80
CA PHE A 70 -13.62 -28.57 -5.55
C PHE A 70 -13.64 -28.29 -7.07
N GLU A 71 -14.83 -28.11 -7.66
CA GLU A 71 -15.00 -27.80 -9.09
C GLU A 71 -14.19 -26.57 -9.51
N ARG A 72 -14.15 -25.55 -8.66
CA ARG A 72 -13.42 -24.30 -8.94
C ARG A 72 -11.92 -24.51 -9.08
N ILE A 73 -11.32 -25.38 -8.26
CA ILE A 73 -9.87 -25.52 -8.11
C ILE A 73 -9.29 -26.78 -8.75
N VAL A 74 -10.12 -27.75 -9.16
CA VAL A 74 -9.69 -29.06 -9.65
C VAL A 74 -8.61 -28.94 -10.74
N ASN A 75 -8.75 -27.98 -11.65
CA ASN A 75 -7.81 -27.73 -12.74
C ASN A 75 -7.13 -26.34 -12.67
N LYS A 76 -7.02 -25.77 -11.47
CA LYS A 76 -6.30 -24.52 -11.20
C LYS A 76 -5.25 -24.70 -10.09
N PRO A 77 -3.94 -24.70 -10.39
CA PRO A 77 -3.30 -24.60 -11.70
C PRO A 77 -3.65 -25.74 -12.67
N LYS A 78 -3.34 -25.57 -13.96
CA LYS A 78 -3.63 -26.57 -15.00
C LYS A 78 -2.94 -27.90 -14.67
N ARG A 79 -3.75 -28.93 -14.39
CA ARG A 79 -3.30 -30.29 -14.07
C ARG A 79 -3.46 -31.27 -15.24
N GLY A 80 -4.01 -30.80 -16.36
CA GLY A 80 -4.30 -31.66 -17.51
C GLY A 80 -5.52 -32.56 -17.29
N ILE A 81 -6.42 -32.13 -16.41
CA ILE A 81 -7.75 -32.72 -16.24
C ILE A 81 -8.66 -32.04 -17.27
N GLY A 82 -9.14 -32.80 -18.26
CA GLY A 82 -10.03 -32.29 -19.30
C GLY A 82 -11.50 -32.39 -18.90
N ASP A 83 -12.37 -31.68 -19.62
CA ASP A 83 -13.82 -31.62 -19.33
C ASP A 83 -14.47 -33.01 -19.28
N ALA A 84 -14.07 -33.93 -20.16
CA ALA A 84 -14.55 -35.31 -20.15
C ALA A 84 -14.18 -36.05 -18.85
N SER A 85 -12.97 -35.83 -18.31
CA SER A 85 -12.56 -36.43 -17.04
C SER A 85 -13.33 -35.85 -15.85
N VAL A 86 -13.63 -34.55 -15.89
CA VAL A 86 -14.48 -33.91 -14.88
C VAL A 86 -15.91 -34.46 -14.95
N GLN A 87 -16.46 -34.64 -16.15
CA GLN A 87 -17.79 -35.26 -16.34
C GLN A 87 -17.84 -36.70 -15.82
N SER A 88 -16.82 -37.52 -16.11
CA SER A 88 -16.72 -38.89 -15.55
C SER A 88 -16.66 -38.87 -14.03
N LEU A 89 -15.88 -37.94 -13.44
CA LEU A 89 -15.84 -37.76 -11.99
C LEU A 89 -17.21 -37.41 -11.41
N HIS A 90 -17.97 -36.51 -12.03
CA HIS A 90 -19.34 -36.20 -11.59
C HIS A 90 -20.27 -37.40 -11.69
N ALA A 91 -20.19 -38.17 -12.78
CA ALA A 91 -21.01 -39.37 -12.96
C ALA A 91 -20.72 -40.41 -11.87
N PHE A 92 -19.43 -40.63 -11.57
CA PHE A 92 -18.98 -41.54 -10.52
C PHE A 92 -19.44 -41.07 -9.13
N ALA A 93 -19.23 -39.79 -8.79
CA ALA A 93 -19.64 -39.20 -7.53
C ALA A 93 -21.15 -39.33 -7.29
N ARG A 94 -21.96 -39.07 -8.32
CA ARG A 94 -23.42 -39.22 -8.26
C ARG A 94 -23.85 -40.67 -8.10
N ALA A 95 -23.22 -41.59 -8.83
CA ALA A 95 -23.55 -43.02 -8.76
C ALA A 95 -23.28 -43.62 -7.37
N GLN A 96 -22.24 -43.13 -6.69
CA GLN A 96 -21.86 -43.60 -5.36
C GLN A 96 -22.34 -42.73 -4.20
N HIS A 97 -23.10 -41.65 -4.48
CA HIS A 97 -23.60 -40.71 -3.48
C HIS A 97 -22.51 -40.16 -2.54
N MET A 98 -21.38 -39.74 -3.09
CA MET A 98 -20.25 -39.21 -2.32
C MET A 98 -19.78 -37.85 -2.84
N PRO A 99 -19.12 -37.03 -2.00
CA PRO A 99 -18.56 -35.76 -2.43
C PRO A 99 -17.43 -35.92 -3.45
N LEU A 100 -17.22 -34.89 -4.27
CA LEU A 100 -16.26 -34.90 -5.39
C LEU A 100 -14.83 -35.16 -4.95
N LEU A 101 -14.40 -34.66 -3.79
CA LEU A 101 -13.05 -34.92 -3.28
C LEU A 101 -12.84 -36.40 -2.96
N THR A 102 -13.85 -37.06 -2.40
CA THR A 102 -13.79 -38.51 -2.08
C THR A 102 -13.89 -39.33 -3.36
N ALA A 103 -14.79 -38.94 -4.27
CA ALA A 103 -14.90 -39.52 -5.59
C ALA A 103 -13.59 -39.41 -6.38
N ALA A 104 -12.88 -38.28 -6.30
CA ALA A 104 -11.60 -38.06 -6.97
C ALA A 104 -10.53 -39.04 -6.48
N ARG A 105 -10.50 -39.34 -5.19
CA ARG A 105 -9.60 -40.35 -4.60
C ARG A 105 -9.91 -41.75 -5.10
N GLU A 106 -11.19 -42.11 -5.18
CA GLU A 106 -11.64 -43.46 -5.54
C GLU A 106 -11.55 -43.71 -7.05
N ILE A 107 -12.06 -42.79 -7.88
CA ILE A 107 -11.99 -42.92 -9.34
C ILE A 107 -10.53 -42.93 -9.82
N ALA A 108 -9.61 -42.28 -9.09
CA ALA A 108 -8.18 -42.33 -9.38
C ALA A 108 -7.55 -43.73 -9.20
N GLN A 109 -8.23 -44.66 -8.53
CA GLN A 109 -7.80 -46.06 -8.39
C GLN A 109 -8.40 -46.97 -9.48
N THR A 110 -9.28 -46.43 -10.32
CA THR A 110 -9.94 -47.15 -11.41
C THR A 110 -9.28 -46.87 -12.77
N ASP A 111 -9.73 -47.60 -13.79
CA ASP A 111 -9.34 -47.38 -15.18
C ASP A 111 -10.32 -46.50 -15.98
N GLU A 112 -11.29 -45.85 -15.31
CA GLU A 112 -12.31 -45.00 -15.96
C GLU A 112 -11.74 -43.67 -16.50
N LEU A 113 -10.57 -43.27 -16.01
CA LEU A 113 -9.92 -42.01 -16.39
C LEU A 113 -8.60 -42.23 -17.14
N PRO A 114 -8.23 -41.33 -18.08
CA PRO A 114 -6.91 -41.31 -18.70
C PRO A 114 -5.79 -41.25 -17.65
N PRO A 115 -4.62 -41.88 -17.88
CA PRO A 115 -3.54 -41.96 -16.89
C PRO A 115 -3.10 -40.62 -16.30
N LYS A 116 -3.06 -39.56 -17.12
CA LYS A 116 -2.69 -38.22 -16.69
C LYS A 116 -3.72 -37.61 -15.72
N ALA A 117 -5.00 -37.72 -16.04
CA ALA A 117 -6.08 -37.21 -15.18
C ALA A 117 -6.18 -38.00 -13.88
N ARG A 118 -6.01 -39.32 -13.96
CA ARG A 118 -5.97 -40.23 -12.81
C ARG A 118 -4.87 -39.85 -11.82
N LYS A 119 -3.63 -39.70 -12.31
CA LYS A 119 -2.49 -39.27 -11.50
C LYS A 119 -2.73 -37.91 -10.85
N ALA A 120 -3.20 -36.93 -11.64
CA ALA A 120 -3.46 -35.58 -11.14
C ALA A 120 -4.54 -35.53 -10.05
N LEU A 121 -5.66 -36.25 -10.22
CA LEU A 121 -6.72 -36.32 -9.21
C LEU A 121 -6.26 -37.06 -7.94
N GLY A 122 -5.51 -38.14 -8.10
CA GLY A 122 -4.93 -38.88 -6.97
C GLY A 122 -3.97 -38.03 -6.15
N GLU A 123 -3.07 -37.30 -6.81
CA GLU A 123 -2.13 -36.36 -6.16
C GLU A 123 -2.89 -35.22 -5.46
N LEU A 124 -3.92 -34.65 -6.11
CA LEU A 124 -4.73 -33.59 -5.53
C LEU A 124 -5.47 -34.07 -4.27
N ALA A 125 -6.12 -35.25 -4.33
CA ALA A 125 -6.84 -35.82 -3.19
C ALA A 125 -5.89 -36.18 -2.04
N ALA A 126 -4.69 -36.69 -2.34
CA ALA A 126 -3.66 -36.97 -1.34
C ALA A 126 -3.16 -35.68 -0.66
N ASN A 127 -2.97 -34.60 -1.43
CA ASN A 127 -2.60 -33.30 -0.89
C ASN A 127 -3.67 -32.75 0.07
N PHE A 128 -4.95 -32.79 -0.31
CA PHE A 128 -6.03 -32.36 0.58
C PHE A 128 -6.12 -33.20 1.86
N ALA A 129 -5.94 -34.53 1.77
CA ALA A 129 -5.89 -35.38 2.95
C ALA A 129 -4.74 -34.97 3.90
N ARG A 130 -3.56 -34.67 3.34
CA ARG A 130 -2.41 -34.18 4.12
C ARG A 130 -2.67 -32.80 4.72
N TRP A 131 -3.15 -31.84 3.93
CA TRP A 131 -3.44 -30.48 4.41
C TRP A 131 -4.50 -30.45 5.50
N THR A 132 -5.52 -31.30 5.38
CA THR A 132 -6.57 -31.45 6.41
C THR A 132 -6.01 -31.94 7.74
N GLU A 133 -5.04 -32.87 7.70
CA GLU A 133 -4.37 -33.32 8.92
C GLU A 133 -3.44 -32.23 9.49
N THR A 134 -2.65 -31.57 8.63
CA THR A 134 -1.77 -30.46 9.02
C THR A 134 -2.54 -29.29 9.65
N ALA A 135 -3.74 -29.00 9.15
CA ALA A 135 -4.59 -27.91 9.64
C ALA A 135 -4.99 -28.05 11.12
N LYS A 136 -4.87 -29.24 11.72
CA LYS A 136 -5.15 -29.46 13.15
C LYS A 136 -4.05 -28.95 14.08
N ALA A 137 -2.83 -28.80 13.57
CA ALA A 137 -1.65 -28.45 14.36
C ALA A 137 -1.01 -27.12 13.93
N LEU A 138 -1.15 -26.75 12.65
CA LEU A 138 -0.53 -25.57 12.08
C LEU A 138 -1.46 -24.34 12.19
N PRO A 139 -0.94 -23.14 12.50
CA PRO A 139 -1.70 -21.90 12.38
C PRO A 139 -2.30 -21.74 10.98
N HIS A 140 -3.52 -21.20 10.89
CA HIS A 140 -4.26 -21.09 9.63
C HIS A 140 -3.59 -20.15 8.62
N THR A 141 -2.79 -19.17 9.06
CA THR A 141 -1.98 -18.31 8.19
C THR A 141 -0.86 -19.10 7.51
N GLU A 142 -0.08 -19.85 8.27
CA GLU A 142 0.98 -20.74 7.76
C GLU A 142 0.41 -21.86 6.88
N LEU A 143 -0.76 -22.40 7.24
CA LEU A 143 -1.50 -23.35 6.42
C LEU A 143 -1.86 -22.76 5.06
N ALA A 144 -2.35 -21.52 5.02
CA ALA A 144 -2.70 -20.86 3.77
C ALA A 144 -1.48 -20.66 2.86
N GLU A 145 -0.35 -20.22 3.42
CA GLU A 145 0.91 -20.10 2.66
C GLU A 145 1.35 -21.45 2.11
N MET A 146 1.38 -22.49 2.95
CA MET A 146 1.74 -23.85 2.55
C MET A 146 0.86 -24.36 1.41
N VAL A 147 -0.45 -24.20 1.52
CA VAL A 147 -1.40 -24.69 0.51
C VAL A 147 -1.25 -23.93 -0.81
N LEU A 148 -1.07 -22.61 -0.78
CA LEU A 148 -0.91 -21.80 -1.99
C LEU A 148 0.38 -22.15 -2.74
N ASP A 149 1.45 -22.42 -2.02
CA ASP A 149 2.73 -22.81 -2.60
C ASP A 149 2.73 -24.26 -3.09
N GLU A 150 2.35 -25.23 -2.25
CA GLU A 150 2.37 -26.66 -2.60
C GLU A 150 1.32 -27.04 -3.65
N SER A 151 0.20 -26.30 -3.75
CA SER A 151 -0.78 -26.49 -4.83
C SER A 151 -0.24 -26.06 -6.20
N GLY A 152 0.86 -25.30 -6.23
CA GLY A 152 1.43 -24.66 -7.42
C GLY A 152 0.67 -23.40 -7.84
N TYR A 153 -0.26 -22.89 -7.02
CA TYR A 153 -1.07 -21.71 -7.35
C TYR A 153 -0.22 -20.43 -7.36
N THR A 154 0.64 -20.24 -6.35
CA THR A 154 1.58 -19.12 -6.30
C THR A 154 2.50 -19.12 -7.53
N ASP A 155 3.03 -20.27 -7.91
CA ASP A 155 3.95 -20.40 -9.04
C ASP A 155 3.26 -20.20 -10.39
N MET A 156 1.99 -20.60 -10.53
CA MET A 156 1.19 -20.27 -11.71
C MET A 156 1.05 -18.76 -11.89
N LEU A 157 0.79 -18.02 -10.81
CA LEU A 157 0.68 -16.56 -10.87
C LEU A 157 2.03 -15.87 -11.10
N LYS A 158 3.12 -16.38 -10.50
CA LYS A 158 4.48 -15.86 -10.78
C LYS A 158 4.89 -16.03 -12.24
N ASN A 159 4.46 -17.12 -12.87
CA ASN A 159 4.76 -17.41 -14.28
C ASN A 159 3.79 -16.72 -15.26
N ASP A 160 2.74 -16.07 -14.77
CA ASP A 160 1.82 -15.28 -15.58
C ASP A 160 2.51 -13.98 -16.03
N LYS A 161 2.58 -13.78 -17.35
CA LYS A 161 3.20 -12.60 -17.97
C LYS A 161 2.22 -11.44 -18.15
N SER A 162 0.98 -11.56 -17.67
CA SER A 162 0.00 -10.48 -17.71
C SER A 162 0.42 -9.31 -16.83
N ALA A 163 0.03 -8.09 -17.22
CA ALA A 163 0.34 -6.87 -16.47
C ALA A 163 -0.29 -6.86 -15.06
N GLU A 164 -1.33 -7.67 -14.83
CA GLU A 164 -2.03 -7.79 -13.54
C GLU A 164 -1.38 -8.80 -12.58
N ALA A 165 -0.50 -9.67 -13.08
CA ALA A 165 0.06 -10.79 -12.30
C ALA A 165 0.77 -10.36 -10.99
N PRO A 166 1.59 -9.30 -10.97
CA PRO A 166 2.19 -8.81 -9.72
C PRO A 166 1.13 -8.41 -8.69
N GLY A 167 0.07 -7.74 -9.13
CA GLY A 167 -1.04 -7.32 -8.26
C GLY A 167 -1.81 -8.51 -7.67
N ARG A 168 -1.96 -9.61 -8.42
CA ARG A 168 -2.61 -10.83 -7.91
C ARG A 168 -1.80 -11.50 -6.80
N LEU A 169 -0.47 -11.53 -6.93
CA LEU A 169 0.41 -12.06 -5.88
C LEU A 169 0.34 -11.21 -4.61
N ASP A 170 0.32 -9.89 -4.77
CA ASP A 170 0.16 -8.99 -3.62
C ASP A 170 -1.20 -9.17 -2.95
N ASN A 171 -2.27 -9.42 -3.73
CA ASN A 171 -3.59 -9.74 -3.18
C ASN A 171 -3.59 -11.03 -2.34
N LEU A 172 -2.86 -12.07 -2.77
CA LEU A 172 -2.72 -13.31 -1.99
C LEU A 172 -1.96 -13.12 -0.68
N LYS A 173 -0.86 -12.35 -0.69
CA LYS A 173 -0.13 -12.00 0.55
C LYS A 173 -1.04 -11.25 1.51
N GLU A 174 -1.83 -10.33 0.96
CA GLU A 174 -2.79 -9.57 1.74
C GLU A 174 -3.85 -10.53 2.30
N LEU A 175 -4.38 -11.51 1.54
CA LEU A 175 -5.31 -12.51 2.07
C LEU A 175 -4.76 -13.23 3.31
N VAL A 176 -3.52 -13.72 3.24
CA VAL A 176 -2.85 -14.38 4.39
C VAL A 176 -2.75 -13.41 5.57
N ARG A 177 -2.39 -12.15 5.32
CA ARG A 177 -2.32 -11.13 6.37
C ARG A 177 -3.69 -10.82 7.01
N SER A 178 -4.81 -10.85 6.27
CA SER A 178 -6.15 -10.68 6.86
C SER A 178 -6.51 -11.82 7.80
N MET A 179 -5.99 -13.02 7.52
CA MET A 179 -6.26 -14.19 8.33
C MET A 179 -5.66 -14.06 9.74
N GLU A 180 -4.58 -13.28 9.93
CA GLU A 180 -3.95 -13.05 11.24
C GLU A 180 -4.92 -12.53 12.32
N GLN A 181 -6.01 -11.86 11.93
CA GLN A 181 -6.98 -11.28 12.85
C GLN A 181 -7.93 -12.31 13.48
N TYR A 182 -7.92 -13.55 12.99
CA TYR A 182 -8.83 -14.61 13.39
C TYR A 182 -8.07 -15.70 14.14
N GLU A 183 -8.70 -16.36 15.11
CA GLU A 183 -8.06 -17.42 15.91
C GLU A 183 -7.96 -18.76 15.16
N SER A 184 -8.83 -18.99 14.18
CA SER A 184 -8.91 -20.24 13.44
C SER A 184 -9.35 -20.04 12.00
N LEU A 185 -9.05 -21.04 11.15
CA LEU A 185 -9.53 -21.07 9.77
C LEU A 185 -11.07 -21.03 9.71
N ALA A 186 -11.74 -21.78 10.60
CA ALA A 186 -13.20 -21.82 10.64
C ALA A 186 -13.80 -20.44 10.94
N GLY A 187 -13.27 -19.71 11.94
CA GLY A 187 -13.74 -18.37 12.27
C GLY A 187 -13.52 -17.35 11.15
N PHE A 188 -12.40 -17.47 10.43
CA PHE A 188 -12.15 -16.66 9.24
C PHE A 188 -13.17 -16.96 8.12
N LEU A 189 -13.40 -18.23 7.81
CA LEU A 189 -14.35 -18.63 6.76
C LEU A 189 -15.79 -18.23 7.08
N GLU A 190 -16.20 -18.33 8.35
CA GLU A 190 -17.52 -17.88 8.82
C GLU A 190 -17.69 -16.36 8.62
N HIS A 191 -16.68 -15.58 9.01
CA HIS A 191 -16.70 -14.14 8.78
C HIS A 191 -16.84 -13.83 7.29
N VAL A 192 -16.00 -14.40 6.43
CA VAL A 192 -16.08 -14.15 4.98
C VAL A 192 -17.44 -14.55 4.41
N SER A 193 -18.05 -15.65 4.87
CA SER A 193 -19.39 -16.04 4.44
C SER A 193 -20.45 -15.00 4.81
N LEU A 194 -20.44 -14.51 6.06
CA LEU A 194 -21.37 -13.48 6.53
C LEU A 194 -21.23 -12.19 5.72
N VAL A 195 -20.00 -11.80 5.45
CA VAL A 195 -19.65 -10.65 4.62
C VAL A 195 -20.26 -10.78 3.22
N MET A 196 -20.06 -11.93 2.57
CA MET A 196 -20.60 -12.19 1.25
C MET A 196 -22.14 -12.23 1.21
N GLU A 197 -22.79 -12.63 2.32
CA GLU A 197 -24.25 -12.69 2.42
C GLU A 197 -24.89 -11.30 2.64
N LEU A 198 -24.33 -10.50 3.54
CA LEU A 198 -24.71 -9.08 3.73
C LEU A 198 -24.62 -8.30 2.42
N GLU A 199 -23.66 -8.67 1.59
CA GLU A 199 -23.39 -8.08 0.30
C GLU A 199 -24.44 -8.39 -0.79
N GLN A 200 -25.11 -9.55 -0.73
CA GLN A 200 -26.17 -9.95 -1.68
C GLN A 200 -27.52 -9.29 -1.39
N ASN A 201 -27.77 -8.87 -0.14
CA ASN A 201 -28.98 -8.16 0.23
C ASN A 201 -28.95 -6.72 -0.31
N ASP A 202 -29.61 -6.49 -1.45
CA ASP A 202 -29.66 -5.24 -2.22
C ASP A 202 -30.51 -4.13 -1.55
N SER A 203 -30.26 -3.85 -0.27
CA SER A 203 -30.66 -2.57 0.30
C SER A 203 -29.78 -1.51 -0.37
N GLY A 204 -30.29 -0.83 -1.39
CA GLY A 204 -29.55 0.16 -2.20
C GLY A 204 -28.90 1.32 -1.41
N ASP A 205 -29.15 1.41 -0.10
CA ASP A 205 -28.48 2.34 0.81
C ASP A 205 -27.12 1.82 1.29
N ARG A 206 -26.07 2.08 0.51
CA ARG A 206 -24.69 1.64 0.80
C ARG A 206 -23.67 2.76 0.65
N ILE A 207 -22.65 2.77 1.51
CA ILE A 207 -21.52 3.69 1.42
C ILE A 207 -20.72 3.40 0.15
N SER A 208 -20.35 4.43 -0.61
CA SER A 208 -19.57 4.25 -1.83
C SER A 208 -18.07 4.35 -1.55
N LEU A 209 -17.30 3.29 -1.78
CA LEU A 209 -15.84 3.25 -1.65
C LEU A 209 -15.21 3.19 -3.05
N MET A 210 -14.39 4.17 -3.41
CA MET A 210 -13.81 4.23 -4.76
C MET A 210 -12.50 5.02 -4.82
N THR A 211 -11.77 4.92 -5.93
CA THR A 211 -10.59 5.76 -6.14
C THR A 211 -11.00 7.17 -6.53
N LEU A 212 -10.15 8.16 -6.27
CA LEU A 212 -10.34 9.54 -6.75
C LEU A 212 -10.57 9.60 -8.27
N HIS A 213 -9.92 8.72 -9.03
CA HIS A 213 -10.10 8.61 -10.48
C HIS A 213 -11.51 8.09 -10.85
N ALA A 214 -12.00 7.08 -10.14
CA ALA A 214 -13.32 6.51 -10.36
C ALA A 214 -14.46 7.46 -9.94
N ALA A 215 -14.18 8.47 -9.11
CA ALA A 215 -15.17 9.44 -8.65
C ALA A 215 -15.54 10.51 -9.69
N LYS A 216 -14.86 10.55 -10.85
CA LYS A 216 -15.09 11.56 -11.88
C LYS A 216 -16.55 11.53 -12.36
N GLY A 217 -17.25 12.65 -12.23
CA GLY A 217 -18.65 12.79 -12.64
C GLY A 217 -19.68 12.30 -11.62
N LEU A 218 -19.25 11.80 -10.45
CA LEU A 218 -20.12 11.44 -9.34
C LEU A 218 -20.12 12.57 -8.29
N GLU A 219 -21.17 12.67 -7.49
CA GLU A 219 -21.26 13.66 -6.41
C GLU A 219 -22.06 13.10 -5.22
N PHE A 220 -21.61 13.43 -4.02
CA PHE A 220 -22.17 12.91 -2.76
C PHE A 220 -22.40 14.07 -1.78
N ASP A 221 -23.38 13.94 -0.89
CA ASP A 221 -23.61 14.97 0.12
C ASP A 221 -22.44 15.07 1.09
N THR A 222 -21.86 13.91 1.45
CA THR A 222 -20.71 13.82 2.35
C THR A 222 -19.60 12.99 1.71
N VAL A 223 -18.39 13.55 1.67
CA VAL A 223 -17.20 12.85 1.15
C VAL A 223 -16.11 12.79 2.22
N PHE A 224 -15.53 11.60 2.38
CA PHE A 224 -14.35 11.35 3.19
C PHE A 224 -13.15 11.13 2.27
N LEU A 225 -12.07 11.89 2.51
CA LEU A 225 -10.82 11.85 1.75
C LEU A 225 -9.66 11.44 2.68
N PRO A 226 -9.47 10.13 2.92
CA PRO A 226 -8.39 9.64 3.75
C PRO A 226 -7.06 9.53 3.00
N GLY A 227 -5.95 9.52 3.75
CA GLY A 227 -4.62 9.29 3.21
C GLY A 227 -4.03 10.49 2.49
N TRP A 228 -4.35 11.70 2.94
CA TRP A 228 -3.70 12.94 2.50
C TRP A 228 -2.34 13.07 3.18
N GLU A 229 -1.41 12.22 2.74
CA GLU A 229 -0.06 12.05 3.29
C GLU A 229 0.98 12.28 2.18
N GLU A 230 2.11 12.91 2.50
CA GLU A 230 3.24 13.00 1.57
C GLU A 230 3.74 11.60 1.17
N GLY A 231 4.02 11.43 -0.12
CA GLY A 231 4.43 10.16 -0.73
C GLY A 231 3.27 9.25 -1.14
N LEU A 232 2.10 9.40 -0.51
CA LEU A 232 0.87 8.70 -0.90
C LEU A 232 -0.02 9.59 -1.77
N PHE A 233 -0.35 10.78 -1.28
CA PHE A 233 -1.12 11.79 -1.99
C PHE A 233 -0.62 13.20 -1.64
N PRO A 234 0.33 13.76 -2.42
CA PRO A 234 0.72 13.36 -3.77
C PRO A 234 1.56 12.07 -3.84
N SER A 235 1.34 11.28 -4.90
CA SER A 235 2.07 10.03 -5.17
C SER A 235 3.56 10.28 -5.47
N GLN A 236 4.46 9.69 -4.68
CA GLN A 236 5.91 9.82 -4.88
C GLN A 236 6.35 9.35 -6.27
N ARG A 237 5.78 8.25 -6.77
CA ARG A 237 6.12 7.71 -8.11
C ARG A 237 5.81 8.71 -9.21
N THR A 238 4.66 9.37 -9.11
CA THR A 238 4.20 10.36 -10.09
C THR A 238 5.09 11.60 -10.10
N MET A 239 5.58 11.99 -8.91
CA MET A 239 6.56 13.06 -8.73
C MET A 239 7.91 12.70 -9.34
N ASP A 240 8.39 11.47 -9.14
CA ASP A 240 9.68 11.02 -9.65
C ASP A 240 9.69 10.90 -11.18
N GLU A 241 8.57 10.46 -11.78
CA GLU A 241 8.43 10.28 -13.23
C GLU A 241 8.25 11.61 -13.99
N ASN A 242 7.46 12.55 -13.45
CA ASN A 242 6.99 13.73 -14.18
C ASN A 242 7.35 15.06 -13.50
N GLY A 243 8.10 15.04 -12.40
CA GLY A 243 8.52 16.23 -11.66
C GLY A 243 7.35 17.16 -11.32
N LEU A 244 7.50 18.45 -11.66
CA LEU A 244 6.49 19.48 -11.42
C LEU A 244 5.17 19.22 -12.16
N ALA A 245 5.21 18.63 -13.36
CA ALA A 245 3.99 18.30 -14.10
C ALA A 245 3.20 17.18 -13.40
N GLY A 246 3.89 16.22 -12.78
CA GLY A 246 3.27 15.18 -11.95
C GLY A 246 2.58 15.75 -10.72
N LEU A 247 3.21 16.74 -10.06
CA LEU A 247 2.59 17.43 -8.92
C LEU A 247 1.29 18.13 -9.29
N GLU A 248 1.30 18.85 -10.42
CA GLU A 248 0.12 19.55 -10.91
C GLU A 248 -1.01 18.59 -11.30
N GLU A 249 -0.69 17.38 -11.77
CA GLU A 249 -1.71 16.38 -12.04
C GLU A 249 -2.32 15.80 -10.74
N GLU A 250 -1.50 15.51 -9.73
CA GLU A 250 -2.00 15.11 -8.40
C GLU A 250 -2.86 16.23 -7.77
N ARG A 251 -2.49 17.50 -8.00
CA ARG A 251 -3.27 18.67 -7.58
C ARG A 251 -4.63 18.73 -8.27
N ARG A 252 -4.70 18.45 -9.58
CA ARG A 252 -5.98 18.31 -10.30
C ARG A 252 -6.83 17.20 -9.70
N LEU A 253 -6.21 16.08 -9.34
CA LEU A 253 -6.91 14.97 -8.70
C LEU A 253 -7.46 15.37 -7.32
N ALA A 254 -6.70 16.16 -6.54
CA ALA A 254 -7.15 16.69 -5.25
C ALA A 254 -8.36 17.62 -5.43
N TYR A 255 -8.30 18.50 -6.42
CA TYR A 255 -9.43 19.35 -6.81
C TYR A 255 -10.67 18.54 -7.20
N VAL A 256 -10.50 17.48 -8.01
CA VAL A 256 -11.60 16.58 -8.38
C VAL A 256 -12.20 15.95 -7.13
N GLY A 257 -11.38 15.43 -6.22
CA GLY A 257 -11.82 14.83 -4.95
C GLY A 257 -12.63 15.79 -4.07
N ILE A 258 -12.12 17.02 -3.88
CA ILE A 258 -12.78 18.06 -3.09
C ILE A 258 -14.15 18.40 -3.68
N THR A 259 -14.21 18.60 -5.00
CA THR A 259 -15.44 18.99 -5.71
C THR A 259 -16.47 17.85 -5.85
N ARG A 260 -16.21 16.64 -5.34
CA ARG A 260 -17.24 15.59 -5.28
C ARG A 260 -18.21 15.79 -4.11
N ALA A 261 -17.85 16.60 -3.12
CA ALA A 261 -18.68 16.89 -1.96
C ALA A 261 -19.67 18.02 -2.25
N LYS A 262 -20.97 17.77 -2.06
CA LYS A 262 -22.02 18.81 -2.18
C LYS A 262 -22.18 19.66 -0.93
N LYS A 263 -22.04 19.05 0.25
CA LYS A 263 -22.31 19.70 1.53
C LYS A 263 -21.14 19.62 2.50
N ARG A 264 -20.50 18.45 2.59
CA ARG A 264 -19.48 18.19 3.63
C ARG A 264 -18.31 17.40 3.09
N ILE A 265 -17.13 17.80 3.52
CA ILE A 265 -15.88 17.14 3.21
C ILE A 265 -15.09 16.91 4.49
N PHE A 266 -14.54 15.70 4.64
CA PHE A 266 -13.65 15.33 5.72
C PHE A 266 -12.34 14.87 5.13
N ILE A 267 -11.25 15.55 5.44
CA ILE A 267 -9.90 15.20 4.98
C ILE A 267 -9.13 14.65 6.16
N SER A 268 -8.47 13.51 6.00
CA SER A 268 -7.69 12.89 7.07
C SER A 268 -6.36 12.32 6.57
N PHE A 269 -5.40 12.27 7.48
CA PHE A 269 -4.09 11.64 7.28
C PHE A 269 -3.76 10.80 8.53
N ALA A 270 -3.00 9.72 8.35
CA ALA A 270 -2.44 8.95 9.44
C ALA A 270 -0.99 9.38 9.65
N ALA A 271 -0.54 9.61 10.90
CA ALA A 271 0.86 9.96 11.12
C ALA A 271 1.81 8.75 11.10
N ASN A 272 1.27 7.54 11.25
CA ASN A 272 1.99 6.28 11.08
C ASN A 272 1.16 5.33 10.23
N ARG A 273 1.79 4.72 9.22
CA ARG A 273 1.16 3.75 8.33
C ARG A 273 2.04 2.50 8.23
N ARG A 274 1.41 1.33 8.25
CA ARG A 274 2.10 0.07 7.98
C ARG A 274 2.13 -0.17 6.47
N VAL A 275 3.33 -0.12 5.87
CA VAL A 275 3.56 -0.34 4.43
C VAL A 275 4.54 -1.49 4.28
N HIS A 276 4.15 -2.53 3.55
CA HIS A 276 4.94 -3.77 3.37
C HIS A 276 5.46 -4.35 4.70
N GLY A 277 4.57 -4.42 5.71
CA GLY A 277 4.89 -4.98 7.03
C GLY A 277 5.60 -4.02 7.99
N ASN A 278 6.20 -2.94 7.50
CA ASN A 278 6.96 -1.98 8.32
C ASN A 278 6.14 -0.73 8.64
N TRP A 279 6.27 -0.22 9.87
CA TRP A 279 5.72 1.07 10.26
C TRP A 279 6.57 2.20 9.69
N GLN A 280 5.92 3.13 9.00
CA GLN A 280 6.54 4.34 8.47
C GLN A 280 5.78 5.55 9.00
N SER A 281 6.53 6.56 9.46
CA SER A 281 5.94 7.85 9.80
C SER A 281 5.58 8.59 8.51
N ALA A 282 4.37 9.09 8.45
CA ALA A 282 3.84 9.81 7.31
C ALA A 282 3.63 11.28 7.68
N LEU A 283 4.09 12.17 6.80
CA LEU A 283 3.86 13.60 6.93
C LEU A 283 2.52 13.97 6.30
N PRO A 284 1.81 14.98 6.83
CA PRO A 284 0.58 15.47 6.20
C PRO A 284 0.88 16.02 4.80
N SER A 285 -0.04 15.78 3.86
CA SER A 285 0.07 16.27 2.50
C SER A 285 0.16 17.79 2.43
N ARG A 286 1.03 18.30 1.56
CA ARG A 286 1.10 19.72 1.23
C ARG A 286 -0.23 20.31 0.76
N PHE A 287 -1.10 19.51 0.14
CA PHE A 287 -2.41 19.96 -0.33
C PHE A 287 -3.31 20.41 0.84
N ILE A 288 -3.08 19.94 2.06
CA ILE A 288 -3.81 20.41 3.26
C ILE A 288 -3.45 21.86 3.55
N THR A 289 -2.16 22.21 3.45
CA THR A 289 -1.68 23.58 3.75
C THR A 289 -2.09 24.64 2.73
N GLU A 290 -2.49 24.20 1.54
CA GLU A 290 -2.96 25.06 0.46
C GLU A 290 -4.45 25.42 0.58
N LEU A 291 -5.18 24.76 1.47
CA LEU A 291 -6.59 25.08 1.71
C LEU A 291 -6.73 26.38 2.51
N PRO A 292 -7.70 27.26 2.17
CA PRO A 292 -7.95 28.48 2.93
C PRO A 292 -8.34 28.19 4.38
N GLU A 293 -7.63 28.79 5.34
CA GLU A 293 -7.81 28.50 6.78
C GLU A 293 -9.23 28.83 7.28
N GLU A 294 -9.85 29.87 6.72
CA GLU A 294 -11.20 30.30 7.04
C GLU A 294 -12.29 29.26 6.72
N HIS A 295 -11.96 28.23 5.95
CA HIS A 295 -12.86 27.18 5.52
C HIS A 295 -12.49 25.79 6.07
N VAL A 296 -11.49 25.71 6.95
CA VAL A 296 -11.00 24.45 7.52
C VAL A 296 -11.21 24.46 9.02
N ASP A 297 -12.06 23.54 9.49
CA ASP A 297 -12.16 23.21 10.91
C ASP A 297 -11.22 22.03 11.22
N THR A 298 -10.28 22.24 12.14
CA THR A 298 -9.24 21.26 12.47
C THR A 298 -9.64 20.49 13.72
N VAL A 299 -9.97 19.22 13.54
CA VAL A 299 -10.24 18.29 14.64
C VAL A 299 -8.98 17.48 14.92
N VAL A 300 -8.43 17.64 16.12
CA VAL A 300 -7.28 16.84 16.61
C VAL A 300 -7.78 15.94 17.72
N ASP A 301 -7.58 14.64 17.59
CA ASP A 301 -7.92 13.71 18.68
C ASP A 301 -6.93 13.92 19.83
N GLU A 302 -7.44 14.32 21.00
CA GLU A 302 -6.65 14.65 22.19
C GLU A 302 -5.94 13.40 22.70
N GLY A 303 -4.68 13.24 22.28
CA GLY A 303 -3.84 12.09 22.64
C GLY A 303 -2.74 11.81 21.63
N PHE A 304 -2.85 12.37 20.42
CA PHE A 304 -1.84 12.17 19.37
C PHE A 304 -0.58 13.06 19.55
N TYR A 305 -0.72 14.17 20.27
CA TYR A 305 0.38 15.00 20.76
C TYR A 305 0.09 15.33 22.22
N GLY A 306 0.93 14.87 23.14
CA GLY A 306 0.87 15.29 24.54
C GLY A 306 1.22 16.77 24.65
N GLY A 307 0.20 17.62 24.56
CA GLY A 307 0.35 19.07 24.68
C GLY A 307 -0.72 19.80 23.88
N ASN A 308 -1.44 20.68 24.56
CA ASN A 308 -2.38 21.65 24.01
C ASN A 308 -1.66 22.57 23.01
N VAL A 309 -1.53 22.15 21.74
CA VAL A 309 -0.83 22.90 20.70
C VAL A 309 -1.49 22.64 19.34
N GLY A 310 -2.07 23.69 18.76
CA GLY A 310 -2.72 23.65 17.45
C GLY A 310 -1.74 23.27 16.33
N PHE A 311 -2.28 22.64 15.28
CA PHE A 311 -1.61 21.99 14.15
C PHE A 311 -0.55 22.78 13.37
N ARG A 312 -0.32 24.06 13.69
CA ARG A 312 0.68 24.91 13.02
C ARG A 312 1.92 25.24 13.87
N ASP A 313 1.94 24.92 15.16
CA ASP A 313 3.08 25.33 16.02
C ASP A 313 4.31 24.39 15.90
N ASN A 314 4.21 23.32 15.12
CA ASN A 314 5.35 22.41 14.88
C ASN A 314 6.36 22.96 13.83
N ALA A 315 6.18 24.21 13.39
CA ALA A 315 7.18 24.91 12.58
C ALA A 315 8.27 25.62 13.42
N GLN A 316 8.10 25.77 14.75
CA GLN A 316 9.06 26.54 15.58
C GLN A 316 9.51 25.91 16.91
N ALA A 317 9.04 24.73 17.31
CA ALA A 317 9.44 24.12 18.58
C ALA A 317 10.05 22.71 18.42
N ALA A 318 11.27 22.62 17.89
CA ALA A 318 12.08 21.40 17.98
C ALA A 318 12.63 21.22 19.41
N ASN A 319 11.78 20.73 20.32
CA ASN A 319 12.23 20.13 21.58
C ASN A 319 11.48 18.81 21.81
N PHE A 320 11.72 17.85 20.90
CA PHE A 320 11.40 16.44 21.13
C PHE A 320 12.61 15.77 21.79
N GLY A 321 12.46 15.35 23.06
CA GLY A 321 13.40 14.47 23.72
C GLY A 321 13.09 13.02 23.33
N SER A 322 13.90 12.44 22.45
CA SER A 322 13.87 11.00 22.14
C SER A 322 14.82 10.25 23.05
N THR A 323 14.39 9.09 23.55
CA THR A 323 15.11 8.23 24.51
C THR A 323 16.21 7.38 23.86
N TYR A 324 16.93 7.91 22.88
CA TYR A 324 17.96 7.18 22.12
C TYR A 324 19.35 7.76 22.38
N ASP A 325 20.09 7.18 23.32
CA ASP A 325 21.46 7.61 23.69
C ASP A 325 22.48 7.05 22.69
N SER A 326 22.93 7.90 21.76
CA SER A 326 24.11 7.62 20.94
C SER A 326 25.24 8.60 21.26
N PRO A 327 26.53 8.20 21.11
CA PRO A 327 27.68 9.01 21.53
C PRO A 327 27.78 10.40 20.88
N GLY A 328 27.08 10.63 19.76
CA GLY A 328 26.96 11.94 19.12
C GLY A 328 26.07 12.93 19.89
N TRP A 329 25.01 12.44 20.54
CA TRP A 329 24.04 13.26 21.28
C TRP A 329 24.60 13.81 22.59
N ARG A 330 25.50 13.06 23.25
CA ARG A 330 26.23 13.52 24.45
C ARG A 330 27.11 14.75 24.18
N ARG A 331 27.69 14.86 22.98
CA ARG A 331 28.48 16.04 22.58
C ARG A 331 27.60 17.27 22.31
N ALA A 332 26.38 17.06 21.83
CA ALA A 332 25.41 18.14 21.57
C ALA A 332 24.78 18.69 22.87
N GLN A 333 24.55 17.86 23.88
CA GLN A 333 24.08 18.31 25.21
C GLN A 333 25.16 19.10 25.98
N ALA A 334 26.44 18.69 25.89
CA ALA A 334 27.54 19.40 26.53
C ALA A 334 27.70 20.86 26.02
N ASN A 335 27.36 21.11 24.75
CA ASN A 335 27.36 22.46 24.16
C ASN A 335 26.10 23.29 24.48
N ARG A 336 25.01 22.67 24.94
CA ARG A 336 23.78 23.37 25.36
C ARG A 336 23.79 23.84 26.81
N ALA A 337 24.68 23.31 27.65
CA ALA A 337 24.78 23.66 29.07
C ALA A 337 25.54 24.98 29.34
N SER A 338 26.14 25.62 28.33
CA SER A 338 27.03 26.79 28.51
C SER A 338 26.40 28.15 28.21
N GLN A 339 25.13 28.23 27.81
CA GLN A 339 24.47 29.52 27.55
C GLN A 339 23.08 29.59 28.18
N GLY A 340 23.06 30.05 29.44
CA GLY A 340 21.85 30.47 30.13
C GLY A 340 21.37 31.83 29.66
N THR A 341 20.06 31.90 29.38
CA THR A 341 19.14 33.03 29.63
C THR A 341 19.59 34.44 29.19
N MET A 342 19.13 34.90 28.02
CA MET A 342 18.58 36.26 27.88
C MET A 342 17.62 36.34 26.68
N ARG A 343 16.43 36.88 26.93
CA ARG A 343 15.42 37.24 25.91
C ARG A 343 15.91 38.45 25.12
N THR A 344 16.07 38.30 23.81
CA THR A 344 16.14 39.42 22.87
C THR A 344 15.38 39.05 21.60
N ARG A 345 14.56 39.98 21.08
CA ARG A 345 13.76 39.84 19.85
C ARG A 345 14.64 39.33 18.69
N PRO A 346 14.12 38.45 17.80
CA PRO A 346 14.88 38.03 16.62
C PRO A 346 15.09 39.23 15.67
N PRO A 347 16.26 39.35 15.01
CA PRO A 347 16.49 40.40 14.04
C PRO A 347 15.62 40.17 12.80
N MET A 348 15.15 41.26 12.21
CA MET A 348 14.42 41.28 10.96
C MET A 348 15.37 40.86 9.83
N ILE A 349 15.08 39.75 9.16
CA ILE A 349 15.84 39.33 7.97
C ILE A 349 15.21 40.05 6.76
N GLU A 350 15.86 41.09 6.28
CA GLU A 350 15.57 41.65 4.96
C GLU A 350 16.01 40.64 3.90
N ALA A 351 15.03 39.98 3.26
CA ALA A 351 15.27 39.11 2.13
C ALA A 351 15.35 39.95 0.84
N GLN A 352 16.56 40.14 0.31
CA GLN A 352 16.73 40.56 -1.09
C GLN A 352 16.76 39.31 -1.97
N ALA A 353 15.78 39.19 -2.86
CA ALA A 353 15.77 38.18 -3.92
C ALA A 353 16.75 38.60 -5.03
N TYR A 354 17.64 37.70 -5.43
CA TYR A 354 18.42 37.85 -6.66
C TYR A 354 18.04 36.74 -7.65
N THR A 355 17.63 37.19 -8.83
CA THR A 355 17.35 36.36 -10.00
C THR A 355 18.66 35.76 -10.50
N ILE A 356 18.79 34.43 -10.48
CA ILE A 356 19.90 33.76 -11.17
C ILE A 356 19.55 33.71 -12.66
N GLN A 357 20.07 34.69 -13.41
CA GLN A 357 20.15 34.60 -14.86
C GLN A 357 21.24 33.59 -15.25
N THR A 358 20.95 32.83 -16.28
CA THR A 358 21.86 31.91 -16.96
C THR A 358 23.09 32.63 -17.51
N SER A 359 24.24 31.97 -17.33
CA SER A 359 25.50 32.09 -18.10
C SER A 359 26.14 33.47 -18.22
N ASP A 360 27.07 33.76 -17.28
CA ASP A 360 28.18 34.67 -17.52
C ASP A 360 29.52 33.87 -17.48
N PRO A 361 30.27 33.76 -18.59
CA PRO A 361 31.48 32.93 -18.70
C PRO A 361 32.66 33.36 -17.84
N GLU A 362 32.63 34.55 -17.22
CA GLU A 362 33.73 35.08 -16.39
C GLU A 362 33.53 34.91 -14.87
N SER A 363 32.54 34.13 -14.44
CA SER A 363 32.11 34.08 -13.02
C SER A 363 32.97 33.24 -12.07
N SER A 364 33.91 32.44 -12.56
CA SER A 364 34.80 31.67 -11.67
C SER A 364 35.99 32.51 -11.21
N GLN A 365 36.14 32.63 -9.89
CA GLN A 365 37.30 33.22 -9.22
C GLN A 365 38.62 32.46 -9.43
N TYR A 366 38.58 31.29 -10.07
CA TYR A 366 39.72 30.42 -10.33
C TYR A 366 40.14 30.45 -11.81
N LYS A 367 41.44 30.38 -12.04
CA LYS A 367 42.06 30.32 -13.37
C LYS A 367 42.71 28.96 -13.61
N ARG A 368 42.83 28.58 -14.89
CA ARG A 368 43.59 27.38 -15.28
C ARG A 368 45.00 27.43 -14.70
N GLY A 369 45.39 26.36 -14.01
CA GLY A 369 46.69 26.22 -13.34
C GLY A 369 46.67 26.51 -11.84
N ASP A 370 45.60 27.12 -11.31
CA ASP A 370 45.45 27.37 -9.87
C ASP A 370 45.44 26.06 -9.07
N ARG A 371 46.08 26.09 -7.89
CA ARG A 371 46.05 24.97 -6.96
C ARG A 371 44.85 25.10 -6.03
N VAL A 372 44.07 24.03 -5.95
CA VAL A 372 42.83 24.00 -5.19
C VAL A 372 42.78 22.74 -4.32
N PHE A 373 42.03 22.80 -3.24
CA PHE A 373 41.77 21.68 -2.34
C PHE A 373 40.27 21.39 -2.33
N HIS A 374 39.92 20.12 -2.49
CA HIS A 374 38.56 19.61 -2.36
C HIS A 374 38.49 18.63 -1.20
N GLN A 375 37.52 18.78 -0.30
CA GLN A 375 37.41 17.98 0.92
C GLN A 375 37.43 16.46 0.68
N LYS A 376 36.88 16.00 -0.46
CA LYS A 376 36.83 14.58 -0.85
C LYS A 376 38.02 14.10 -1.69
N PHE A 377 38.62 14.98 -2.51
CA PHE A 377 39.59 14.58 -3.55
C PHE A 377 41.01 15.07 -3.27
N GLY A 378 41.20 15.89 -2.24
CA GLY A 378 42.48 16.44 -1.85
C GLY A 378 42.92 17.60 -2.72
N TYR A 379 44.23 17.80 -2.83
CA TYR A 379 44.81 18.85 -3.65
C TYR A 379 44.78 18.49 -5.14
N GLY A 380 44.55 19.50 -5.98
CA GLY A 380 44.57 19.36 -7.43
C GLY A 380 44.85 20.68 -8.12
N ARG A 381 45.08 20.62 -9.44
CA ARG A 381 45.29 21.80 -10.29
C ARG A 381 44.14 21.96 -11.28
N VAL A 382 43.65 23.19 -11.43
CA VAL A 382 42.57 23.50 -12.36
C VAL A 382 43.04 23.30 -13.81
N ALA A 383 42.46 22.34 -14.52
CA ALA A 383 42.74 22.02 -15.91
C ALA A 383 41.90 22.85 -16.90
N SER A 384 40.62 23.10 -16.59
CA SER A 384 39.75 24.00 -17.37
C SER A 384 38.67 24.65 -16.49
N VAL A 385 38.13 25.78 -16.94
CA VAL A 385 37.10 26.56 -16.26
C VAL A 385 35.97 26.83 -17.25
N GLU A 386 34.76 26.40 -16.93
CA GLU A 386 33.53 26.56 -17.71
C GLU A 386 32.44 27.17 -16.82
N GLY A 387 32.40 28.51 -16.75
CA GLY A 387 31.53 29.22 -15.80
C GLY A 387 31.90 28.87 -14.36
N ASN A 388 30.94 28.38 -13.57
CA ASN A 388 31.15 27.93 -12.19
C ASN A 388 31.65 26.47 -12.06
N LYS A 389 31.87 25.77 -13.18
CA LYS A 389 32.37 24.40 -13.20
C LYS A 389 33.87 24.40 -13.51
N LEU A 390 34.63 23.76 -12.64
CA LEU A 390 36.07 23.55 -12.75
C LEU A 390 36.34 22.10 -13.10
N THR A 391 37.15 21.87 -14.12
CA THR A 391 37.80 20.57 -14.31
C THR A 391 39.14 20.64 -13.59
N VAL A 392 39.33 19.81 -12.56
CA VAL A 392 40.53 19.80 -11.71
C VAL A 392 41.19 18.43 -11.78
N ASP A 393 42.49 18.42 -12.05
CA ASP A 393 43.32 17.22 -11.97
C ASP A 393 43.84 17.07 -10.54
N PHE A 394 43.27 16.13 -9.80
CA PHE A 394 43.58 15.89 -8.39
C PHE A 394 44.72 14.89 -8.22
N ASP A 395 45.70 15.24 -7.38
CA ASP A 395 46.95 14.48 -7.17
C ASP A 395 46.71 13.00 -6.81
N LYS A 396 45.57 12.68 -6.17
CA LYS A 396 45.20 11.32 -5.76
C LYS A 396 43.96 10.75 -6.46
N ALA A 397 43.16 11.58 -7.14
CA ALA A 397 41.85 11.20 -7.66
C ALA A 397 41.70 11.39 -9.18
N GLY A 398 42.75 11.89 -9.85
CA GLY A 398 42.77 12.20 -11.28
C GLY A 398 41.81 13.34 -11.64
N GLU A 399 41.52 13.47 -12.94
CA GLU A 399 40.67 14.55 -13.45
C GLU A 399 39.20 14.39 -13.01
N LYS A 400 38.66 15.41 -12.35
CA LYS A 400 37.27 15.49 -11.90
C LYS A 400 36.68 16.87 -12.14
N LYS A 401 35.40 16.89 -12.53
CA LYS A 401 34.61 18.12 -12.63
C LYS A 401 33.95 18.44 -11.28
N VAL A 402 34.21 19.64 -10.77
CA VAL A 402 33.73 20.15 -9.48
C VAL A 402 33.20 21.57 -9.67
N ILE A 403 32.34 22.05 -8.78
CA ILE A 403 31.86 23.43 -8.80
C ILE A 403 32.78 24.28 -7.91
N ASP A 404 33.07 25.50 -8.33
CA ASP A 404 33.98 26.45 -7.66
C ASP A 404 33.73 26.64 -6.15
N ASN A 405 32.46 26.64 -5.71
CA ASN A 405 32.06 26.77 -4.32
C ASN A 405 32.46 25.59 -3.43
N PHE A 406 32.81 24.44 -4.01
CA PHE A 406 33.20 23.23 -3.27
C PHE A 406 34.72 23.02 -3.24
N VAL A 407 35.49 23.96 -3.78
CA VAL A 407 36.95 23.95 -3.70
C VAL A 407 37.45 25.22 -3.03
N SER A 408 38.52 25.08 -2.24
CA SER A 408 39.23 26.20 -1.63
C SER A 408 40.59 26.37 -2.29
N ARG A 409 41.07 27.60 -2.45
CA ARG A 409 42.44 27.85 -2.93
C ARG A 409 43.45 27.27 -1.93
N ALA A 410 44.42 26.53 -2.43
CA ALA A 410 45.44 25.83 -1.65
C ALA A 410 46.62 26.72 -1.29
#